data_AF-A0A523XT67-F1
#
_entry.id   AF-A0A523XT67-F1
#
_cell.length_a   1.000
_cell.length_b   1.000
_cell.length_c   1.000
_cell.angle_alpha   90.00
_cell.angle_beta   90.00
_cell.angle_gamma   90.00
#
_symmetry.space_group_name_H-M   'P 1'
#
loop_
_entity.id
_entity.type
_entity.pdbx_description
1 polymer ?
#
loop_
_entity_poly.entity_id
_entity_poly.type
_entity_poly.pdbx_seq_one_letter_code
_entity_poly.pdbx_strand_id
1 'polypeptide(L)'
;MAPIVRLGPLVVLAALYIITAVLTEAMSNNAAVVLLAPITLSLASVLNVSPRPLLIAITFAASTRFATPIGYQTNTMIYAPGGYRFLDFTRVGVPLNLLFWITAVILVPKFWPF
;
A
#
# COMPACT_ATOMS: atom_id res chain seq x y z
N MET A 1 18.66 4.15 -14.66
CA MET A 1 18.63 4.37 -13.20
C MET A 1 17.38 5.21 -12.92
N ALA A 2 16.38 4.65 -12.23
CA ALA A 2 14.98 5.12 -12.32
C ALA A 2 14.79 6.61 -11.94
N PRO A 3 14.02 7.40 -12.72
CA PRO A 3 13.81 8.83 -12.48
C PRO A 3 13.19 9.16 -11.11
N ILE A 4 12.45 8.20 -10.52
CA ILE A 4 11.79 8.34 -9.22
C ILE A 4 12.77 8.51 -8.05
N VAL A 5 13.98 7.94 -8.14
CA VAL A 5 14.98 8.00 -7.06
C VAL A 5 15.48 9.43 -6.83
N ARG A 6 15.46 10.28 -7.87
CA ARG A 6 15.88 11.69 -7.79
C ARG A 6 14.84 12.61 -7.17
N LEU A 7 13.59 12.16 -7.04
CA LEU A 7 12.46 12.95 -6.51
C LEU A 7 12.39 12.92 -4.97
N GLY A 8 13.32 12.24 -4.30
CA GLY A 8 13.43 12.16 -2.85
C GLY A 8 12.75 10.93 -2.24
N PRO A 9 13.13 10.56 -1.01
CA PRO A 9 12.67 9.32 -0.35
C PRO A 9 11.16 9.30 -0.10
N LEU A 10 10.54 10.47 -0.01
CA LEU A 10 9.09 10.63 0.20
C LEU A 10 8.28 10.21 -1.03
N VAL A 11 8.76 10.52 -2.24
CA VAL A 11 8.10 10.09 -3.49
C VAL A 11 8.24 8.58 -3.69
N VAL A 12 9.39 8.01 -3.31
CA VAL A 12 9.61 6.56 -3.35
C VAL A 12 8.67 5.85 -2.37
N LEU A 13 8.51 6.38 -1.15
CA LEU A 13 7.55 5.86 -0.17
C LEU A 13 6.13 5.89 -0.72
N ALA A 14 5.71 7.03 -1.29
CA ALA A 14 4.38 7.22 -1.85
C ALA A 14 4.09 6.25 -3.01
N ALA A 15 5.07 6.05 -3.90
CA ALA A 15 4.96 5.12 -5.03
C ALA A 15 4.91 3.66 -4.56
N LEU A 16 5.80 3.25 -3.64
CA LEU A 16 5.79 1.90 -3.08
C LEU A 16 4.47 1.58 -2.39
N TYR A 17 3.88 2.54 -1.68
CA TYR A 17 2.56 2.37 -1.07
C TYR A 17 1.50 2.05 -2.13
N ILE A 18 1.38 2.87 -3.18
CA ILE A 18 0.37 2.67 -4.23
C ILE A 18 0.57 1.32 -4.91
N ILE A 19 1.81 0.99 -5.26
CA ILE A 19 2.15 -0.30 -5.89
C ILE A 19 1.71 -1.45 -4.97
N THR A 20 1.99 -1.34 -3.68
CA THR A 20 1.58 -2.36 -2.70
C THR A 20 0.06 -2.46 -2.58
N ALA A 21 -0.63 -1.32 -2.47
CA ALA A 21 -2.08 -1.25 -2.35
C ALA A 21 -2.78 -1.90 -3.56
N VAL A 22 -2.27 -1.64 -4.78
CA VAL A 22 -2.81 -2.26 -6.00
C VAL A 22 -2.50 -3.75 -6.06
N LEU A 23 -1.26 -4.15 -5.76
CA LEU A 23 -0.86 -5.56 -5.79
C LEU A 23 -1.63 -6.40 -4.77
N THR A 24 -1.87 -5.86 -3.58
CA THR A 24 -2.56 -6.60 -2.53
C THR A 24 -4.04 -6.82 -2.86
N GLU A 25 -4.66 -6.04 -3.75
CA GLU A 25 -6.03 -6.35 -4.20
C GLU A 25 -6.08 -7.65 -5.05
N ALA A 26 -4.95 -8.10 -5.61
CA ALA A 26 -4.85 -9.31 -6.42
C ALA A 26 -4.28 -10.54 -5.66
N MET A 27 -3.59 -10.35 -4.54
CA MET A 27 -2.93 -11.42 -3.78
C MET A 27 -3.00 -11.20 -2.26
N SER A 28 -2.63 -12.20 -1.46
CA SER A 28 -2.65 -12.05 0.01
C SER A 28 -1.65 -11.00 0.51
N ASN A 29 -1.95 -10.38 1.67
CA ASN A 29 -1.09 -9.35 2.29
C ASN A 29 0.35 -9.83 2.43
N ASN A 30 0.50 -11.03 2.97
CA ASN A 30 1.80 -11.61 3.27
C ASN A 30 2.56 -11.87 1.97
N ALA A 31 1.88 -12.30 0.90
CA ALA A 31 2.52 -12.48 -0.41
C ALA A 31 3.03 -11.14 -0.99
N ALA A 32 2.20 -10.09 -0.94
CA ALA A 32 2.59 -8.76 -1.42
C ALA A 32 3.80 -8.20 -0.64
N VAL A 33 3.79 -8.31 0.69
CA VAL A 33 4.89 -7.82 1.53
C VAL A 33 6.17 -8.62 1.28
N VAL A 34 6.11 -9.95 1.19
CA VAL A 34 7.28 -10.79 0.92
C VAL A 34 7.89 -10.46 -0.45
N LEU A 35 7.05 -10.19 -1.45
CA LEU A 35 7.49 -9.80 -2.79
C LEU A 35 8.15 -8.41 -2.80
N LEU A 36 7.58 -7.43 -2.09
CA LEU A 36 8.04 -6.03 -2.12
C LEU A 36 9.14 -5.71 -1.11
N ALA A 37 9.29 -6.49 -0.04
CA ALA A 37 10.35 -6.33 0.97
C ALA A 37 11.77 -6.25 0.37
N PRO A 38 12.24 -7.19 -0.49
CA PRO A 38 13.58 -7.11 -1.05
C PRO A 38 13.78 -5.90 -1.97
N ILE A 39 12.73 -5.51 -2.71
CA ILE A 39 12.74 -4.30 -3.55
C ILE A 39 12.88 -3.05 -2.68
N THR A 40 12.15 -3.02 -1.57
CA THR A 40 12.15 -1.91 -0.62
C THR A 40 13.51 -1.74 0.07
N LEU A 41 14.12 -2.84 0.51
CA LEU A 41 15.47 -2.84 1.08
C LEU A 41 16.51 -2.34 0.08
N SER A 42 16.39 -2.76 -1.18
CA SER A 42 17.30 -2.32 -2.26
C SER A 42 17.11 -0.84 -2.59
N LEU A 43 15.88 -0.32 -2.54
CA LEU A 43 15.63 1.11 -2.75
C LEU A 43 16.15 1.95 -1.59
N ALA A 44 16.00 1.49 -0.36
CA ALA A 44 16.55 2.16 0.82
C ALA A 44 18.08 2.31 0.74
N SER A 45 18.79 1.26 0.30
CA SER A 45 20.24 1.30 0.13
C SER A 45 20.67 2.24 -0.99
N VAL A 46 19.98 2.25 -2.13
CA VAL A 46 20.24 3.20 -3.23
C VAL A 46 20.02 4.66 -2.80
N LEU A 47 19.02 4.90 -1.96
CA LEU A 47 18.70 6.23 -1.43
C LEU A 47 19.59 6.64 -0.24
N ASN A 48 20.40 5.72 0.31
CA ASN A 48 21.15 5.90 1.55
C ASN A 48 20.28 6.36 2.73
N VAL A 49 19.08 5.77 2.86
CA VAL A 49 18.12 6.05 3.94
C VAL A 49 17.82 4.79 4.74
N SER A 50 17.30 4.98 5.95
CA SER A 50 16.72 3.94 6.77
C SER A 50 15.62 3.19 6.02
N PRO A 51 15.66 1.85 5.95
CA PRO A 51 14.62 1.05 5.30
C PRO A 51 13.30 1.03 6.09
N ARG A 52 13.34 1.39 7.38
CA ARG A 52 12.18 1.31 8.30
C ARG A 52 10.94 2.03 7.77
N PRO A 53 10.97 3.33 7.40
CA PRO A 53 9.79 4.01 6.87
C PRO A 53 9.19 3.33 5.64
N LEU A 54 10.03 2.85 4.72
CA LEU A 54 9.56 2.21 3.50
C LEU A 54 8.92 0.85 3.79
N LEU A 55 9.50 0.06 4.71
CA LEU A 55 8.93 -1.22 5.15
C LEU A 55 7.59 -1.04 5.89
N ILE A 56 7.49 -0.01 6.74
CA ILE A 56 6.22 0.35 7.40
C ILE A 56 5.18 0.78 6.37
N ALA A 57 5.57 1.55 5.34
CA ALA A 57 4.65 1.97 4.29
C ALA A 57 4.06 0.77 3.51
N ILE A 58 4.88 -0.19 3.09
CA ILE A 58 4.37 -1.37 2.35
C ILE A 58 3.50 -2.28 3.24
N THR A 59 3.86 -2.45 4.51
CA THR A 59 3.08 -3.31 5.43
C THR A 59 1.73 -2.69 5.76
N PHE A 60 1.68 -1.37 5.92
CA PHE A 60 0.44 -0.63 6.10
C PHE A 60 -0.42 -0.66 4.83
N ALA A 61 0.16 -0.41 3.65
CA ALA A 61 -0.52 -0.48 2.37
C ALA A 61 -1.14 -1.86 2.09
N ALA A 62 -0.44 -2.94 2.45
CA ALA A 62 -0.95 -4.30 2.30
C ALA A 62 -2.21 -4.56 3.16
N SER A 63 -2.44 -3.74 4.20
CA SER A 63 -3.60 -3.88 5.09
C SER A 63 -4.83 -3.07 4.64
N THR A 64 -4.68 -2.15 3.67
CA THR A 64 -5.75 -1.27 3.21
C THR A 64 -6.39 -1.79 1.92
N ARG A 65 -7.22 -2.83 2.05
CA ARG A 65 -7.92 -3.49 0.92
C ARG A 65 -9.40 -3.26 0.96
N PHE A 66 -9.80 -2.06 0.56
CA PHE A 66 -11.19 -1.63 0.59
C PHE A 66 -11.85 -1.64 -0.79
N ALA A 67 -11.07 -1.67 -1.88
CA ALA A 67 -11.59 -1.35 -3.22
C ALA A 67 -12.26 -2.53 -3.93
N THR A 68 -12.00 -3.77 -3.50
CA THR A 68 -12.60 -4.96 -4.09
C THR A 68 -13.30 -5.87 -3.07
N PRO A 69 -14.38 -6.56 -3.47
CA PRO A 69 -15.06 -7.53 -2.61
C PRO A 69 -14.22 -8.78 -2.37
N ILE A 70 -13.41 -9.20 -3.35
CA ILE A 70 -12.58 -10.42 -3.29
C ILE A 70 -11.28 -10.18 -2.52
N GLY A 71 -10.84 -8.92 -2.43
CA GLY A 71 -9.58 -8.54 -1.81
C GLY A 71 -9.47 -9.04 -0.37
N TYR A 72 -10.57 -9.05 0.42
CA TYR A 72 -10.56 -9.56 1.79
C TYR A 72 -11.70 -10.53 2.09
N GLN A 73 -11.41 -11.54 2.92
CA GLN A 73 -12.38 -12.56 3.31
C GLN A 73 -13.65 -11.96 3.91
N THR A 74 -13.54 -10.93 4.75
CA THR A 74 -14.72 -10.28 5.34
C THR A 74 -15.56 -9.52 4.31
N ASN A 75 -14.92 -8.87 3.33
CA ASN A 75 -15.61 -8.21 2.23
C ASN A 75 -16.40 -9.25 1.39
N THR A 76 -15.78 -10.41 1.12
CA THR A 76 -16.44 -11.52 0.41
C THR A 76 -17.63 -12.08 1.19
N MET A 77 -17.53 -12.22 2.51
CA MET A 77 -18.61 -12.76 3.35
C MET A 77 -19.88 -11.91 3.29
N ILE A 78 -19.75 -10.57 3.21
CA ILE A 78 -20.90 -9.68 3.14
C ILE A 78 -21.36 -9.40 1.71
N TYR A 79 -20.54 -9.71 0.70
CA TYR A 79 -20.80 -9.35 -0.70
C TYR A 79 -22.13 -9.89 -1.21
N ALA A 80 -22.36 -11.20 -1.09
CA ALA A 80 -23.60 -11.84 -1.55
C ALA A 80 -24.80 -11.63 -0.62
N PRO A 81 -24.70 -11.85 0.71
CA PRO A 81 -25.83 -11.65 1.63
C PRO A 81 -26.26 -10.17 1.77
N GLY A 82 -25.34 -9.23 1.58
CA GLY A 82 -25.61 -7.79 1.65
C GLY A 82 -26.18 -7.21 0.37
N GLY A 83 -26.30 -7.99 -0.71
CA GLY A 83 -26.80 -7.51 -2.01
C GLY A 83 -25.91 -6.45 -2.67
N TYR A 84 -24.62 -6.39 -2.27
CA TYR A 84 -23.68 -5.41 -2.81
C TYR A 84 -23.25 -5.78 -4.23
N ARG A 85 -23.00 -4.77 -5.05
CA ARG A 85 -22.40 -4.90 -6.37
C ARG A 85 -20.90 -4.64 -6.26
N PHE A 86 -20.10 -5.22 -7.16
CA PHE A 86 -18.65 -5.03 -7.14
C PHE A 86 -18.24 -3.55 -7.09
N LEU A 87 -18.94 -2.70 -7.86
CA LEU A 87 -18.70 -1.26 -7.92
C LEU A 87 -19.01 -0.52 -6.61
N ASP A 88 -19.82 -1.07 -5.71
CA ASP A 88 -20.11 -0.44 -4.42
C ASP A 88 -18.86 -0.42 -3.53
N PHE A 89 -18.08 -1.52 -3.55
CA PHE A 89 -16.78 -1.61 -2.87
C PHE A 89 -15.78 -0.63 -3.47
N THR A 90 -15.67 -0.58 -4.79
CA THR A 90 -14.71 0.32 -5.44
C THR A 90 -15.05 1.79 -5.20
N ARG A 91 -16.34 2.16 -5.21
CA ARG A 91 -16.81 3.53 -4.99
C ARG A 91 -16.45 4.06 -3.60
N VAL A 92 -16.54 3.23 -2.56
CA VAL A 92 -16.21 3.63 -1.18
C VAL A 92 -14.74 3.37 -0.86
N GLY A 93 -14.21 2.24 -1.35
CA GLY A 93 -12.87 1.77 -1.04
C GLY A 93 -11.76 2.57 -1.69
N VAL A 94 -11.93 3.07 -2.92
CA VAL A 94 -10.91 3.91 -3.58
C VAL A 94 -10.69 5.22 -2.82
N PRO A 95 -11.73 6.00 -2.47
CA PRO A 95 -11.57 7.17 -1.60
C PRO A 95 -10.91 6.86 -0.26
N LEU A 96 -11.27 5.75 0.38
CA LEU A 96 -10.64 5.32 1.64
C LEU A 96 -9.16 4.96 1.44
N ASN A 97 -8.82 4.20 0.40
CA ASN A 97 -7.43 3.86 0.08
C ASN A 97 -6.59 5.13 -0.16
N LEU A 98 -7.15 6.13 -0.85
CA LEU A 98 -6.48 7.43 -1.06
C LEU A 98 -6.30 8.21 0.25
N LEU A 99 -7.31 8.23 1.12
CA LEU A 99 -7.19 8.85 2.43
C LEU A 99 -6.06 8.22 3.25
N PHE A 100 -6.04 6.89 3.32
CA PHE A 100 -5.02 6.14 4.04
C PHE A 100 -3.63 6.36 3.44
N TRP A 101 -3.52 6.39 2.12
CA TRP A 101 -2.28 6.72 1.41
C TRP A 101 -1.76 8.10 1.81
N ILE A 102 -2.59 9.16 1.74
CA ILE A 102 -2.19 10.52 2.13
C ILE A 102 -1.73 10.54 3.59
N THR A 103 -2.50 9.93 4.50
CA THR A 103 -2.11 9.89 5.91
C THR A 103 -0.81 9.12 6.15
N ALA A 104 -0.59 8.01 5.45
CA ALA A 104 0.64 7.24 5.58
C ALA A 104 1.85 8.03 5.05
N VAL A 105 1.72 8.68 3.90
CA VAL A 105 2.80 9.50 3.31
C VAL A 105 3.21 10.64 4.24
N ILE A 106 2.27 11.22 5.00
CA ILE A 106 2.55 12.31 5.95
C ILE A 106 3.08 11.77 7.29
N LEU A 107 2.43 10.74 7.85
CA LEU A 107 2.70 10.28 9.21
C LEU A 107 3.90 9.33 9.31
N VAL A 108 4.08 8.42 8.34
CA VAL A 108 5.18 7.45 8.37
C VAL A 108 6.55 8.13 8.50
N PRO A 109 6.93 9.13 7.67
CA PRO A 109 8.22 9.80 7.82
C PRO A 109 8.33 10.63 9.11
N LYS A 110 7.19 11.05 9.71
CA LYS A 110 7.17 11.78 10.98
C LYS A 110 7.47 10.88 12.18
N PHE A 111 6.99 9.63 12.16
CA PHE A 111 7.26 8.65 13.21
C PHE A 111 8.55 7.85 12.96
N TRP A 112 8.87 7.58 11.69
CA TRP A 112 10.07 6.87 11.25
C TRP A 112 10.81 7.70 10.20
N PRO A 113 11.73 8.58 10.63
CA PRO A 113 12.51 9.37 9.68
C PRO A 113 13.37 8.46 8.78
N PHE A 114 13.58 8.95 7.56
CA PHE A 114 14.49 8.38 6.56
C PHE A 114 15.94 8.46 7.02
#